data_AF-A0A961RCL2-F1
#
_entry.id   AF-A0A961RCL2-F1
#
_cell.length_a   1.000
_cell.length_b   1.000
_cell.length_c   1.000
_cell.angle_alpha   90.00
_cell.angle_beta   90.00
_cell.angle_gamma   90.00
#
_symmetry.space_group_name_H-M   'P 1'
#
loop_
_entity.id
_entity.type
_entity.pdbx_description
1 polymer ?
#
loop_
_entity_poly.entity_id
_entity_poly.type
_entity_poly.pdbx_seq_one_letter_code
_entity_poly.pdbx_strand_id
1 'polypeptide(L)'
;MPRFISTTVLKRDVFSETHKGYFDDAPDVAVIRRIVSAAPWWSKPVAWRLARQEIRGLEAVKGIPGTPTILKTDKDGLYRLWAEGTPLHLARPQDAFWYKDARRLLHAMRRVGITHNDIAKPQNWLVLPDGSAGVIDFQ
;
A
#
# COMPACT_ATOMS: atom_id res chain seq x y z
N MET A 1 15.82 9.52 -13.32
CA MET A 1 14.85 8.59 -12.71
C MET A 1 14.28 7.73 -13.81
N PRO A 2 14.14 6.42 -13.59
CA PRO A 2 13.44 5.56 -14.54
C PRO A 2 11.98 6.02 -14.70
N ARG A 3 11.51 5.96 -15.94
CA ARG A 3 10.19 6.45 -16.34
C ARG A 3 9.13 5.46 -15.87
N PHE A 4 8.10 5.98 -15.20
CA PHE A 4 6.93 5.17 -14.85
C PHE A 4 6.02 5.03 -16.08
N ILE A 5 5.67 3.79 -16.42
CA ILE A 5 4.73 3.45 -17.49
C ILE A 5 3.43 2.98 -16.83
N SER A 6 2.39 3.81 -16.93
CA SER A 6 1.05 3.50 -16.40
C SER A 6 0.34 2.52 -17.32
N THR A 7 -0.13 1.40 -16.77
CA THR A 7 -0.89 0.38 -17.50
C THR A 7 -2.38 0.47 -17.22
N THR A 8 -2.78 0.84 -15.99
CA THR A 8 -4.20 0.90 -15.61
C THR A 8 -4.44 1.94 -14.53
N VAL A 9 -5.53 2.69 -14.64
CA VAL A 9 -6.01 3.58 -13.57
C VAL A 9 -6.91 2.77 -12.65
N LEU A 10 -6.52 2.63 -11.38
CA LEU A 10 -7.28 1.88 -10.38
C LEU A 10 -8.34 2.74 -9.69
N LYS A 11 -8.02 4.00 -9.40
CA LYS A 11 -8.90 4.91 -8.66
C LYS A 11 -8.64 6.36 -9.04
N ARG A 12 -9.70 7.17 -9.09
CA ARG A 12 -9.66 8.63 -9.19
C ARG A 12 -10.64 9.21 -8.19
N ASP A 13 -10.15 10.06 -7.29
CA ASP A 13 -10.98 10.77 -6.31
C ASP A 13 -10.52 12.23 -6.15
N VAL A 14 -11.19 13.00 -5.29
CA VAL A 14 -10.88 14.42 -5.05
C VAL A 14 -9.53 14.65 -4.36
N PHE A 15 -8.86 13.60 -3.89
CA PHE A 15 -7.57 13.68 -3.20
C PHE A 15 -6.41 13.14 -4.04
N SER A 16 -6.65 12.21 -4.97
CA SER A 16 -5.58 11.60 -5.77
C SER A 16 -6.10 10.71 -6.90
N GLU A 17 -5.18 10.38 -7.82
CA GLU A 17 -5.33 9.25 -8.73
C GLU A 17 -4.35 8.13 -8.38
N THR A 18 -4.80 6.88 -8.45
CA THR A 18 -3.97 5.70 -8.22
C THR A 18 -3.84 4.90 -9.51
N HIS A 19 -2.62 4.74 -9.99
CA HIS A 19 -2.27 4.08 -11.24
C HIS A 19 -1.44 2.83 -10.94
N LYS A 20 -1.70 1.73 -11.64
CA LYS A 20 -0.85 0.55 -11.70
C LYS A 20 0.03 0.64 -12.94
N GLY A 21 1.27 0.18 -12.81
CA GLY A 21 2.26 0.25 -13.87
C GLY A 21 3.56 -0.42 -13.46
N TYR A 22 4.65 -0.03 -14.11
CA TYR A 22 6.02 -0.48 -13.84
C TYR A 22 7.02 0.63 -14.17
N PHE A 23 8.28 0.45 -13.78
CA PHE A 23 9.37 1.32 -14.23
C PHE A 23 10.02 0.73 -15.49
N ASP A 24 10.44 1.57 -16.41
CA ASP A 24 11.05 1.16 -17.69
C ASP A 24 12.31 0.30 -17.55
N ASP A 25 13.07 0.47 -16.47
CA ASP A 25 14.25 -0.33 -16.12
C ASP A 25 13.91 -1.66 -15.40
N ALA A 26 12.66 -1.84 -14.97
CA ALA A 26 12.20 -3.03 -14.25
C ALA A 26 10.73 -3.37 -14.61
N PRO A 27 10.48 -3.87 -15.85
CA PRO A 27 9.13 -4.11 -16.34
C PRO A 27 8.38 -5.23 -15.61
N ASP A 28 9.10 -6.19 -15.03
CA ASP A 28 8.51 -7.32 -14.30
C ASP A 28 8.04 -6.95 -12.88
N VAL A 29 8.43 -5.77 -12.39
CA VAL A 29 8.07 -5.31 -11.04
C VAL A 29 6.84 -4.41 -11.11
N ALA A 30 5.71 -4.94 -10.66
CA ALA A 30 4.47 -4.17 -10.57
C ALA A 30 4.56 -3.07 -9.50
N VAL A 31 4.26 -1.83 -9.90
CA VAL A 31 4.32 -0.63 -9.07
C VAL A 31 2.97 0.08 -9.07
N ILE A 32 2.58 0.58 -7.90
CA ILE A 32 1.45 1.48 -7.75
C ILE A 32 1.96 2.90 -7.54
N ARG A 33 1.47 3.83 -8.37
CA ARG A 33 1.72 5.26 -8.24
C ARG A 33 0.45 5.95 -7.75
N ARG A 34 0.55 6.65 -6.62
CA ARG A 34 -0.50 7.59 -6.16
C ARG A 34 -0.08 9.00 -6.53
N ILE A 35 -0.83 9.63 -7.43
CA ILE A 35 -0.63 10.98 -7.96
C ILE A 35 -1.54 11.93 -7.19
N VAL A 36 -0.96 12.65 -6.24
CA VAL A 36 -1.62 13.61 -5.36
C VAL A 36 -1.82 14.95 -6.07
N SER A 37 -0.90 15.33 -6.97
CA SER A 37 -1.00 16.58 -7.73
C SER A 37 -2.18 16.64 -8.72
N ALA A 38 -2.80 15.49 -9.02
CA ALA A 38 -4.04 15.39 -9.79
C ALA A 38 -5.28 15.89 -9.03
N ALA A 39 -5.16 16.13 -7.71
CA ALA A 39 -6.24 16.69 -6.90
C ALA A 39 -6.61 18.12 -7.37
N PRO A 40 -7.92 18.48 -7.35
CA PRO A 40 -8.35 19.86 -7.56
C PRO A 40 -7.61 20.86 -6.65
N TRP A 41 -7.41 22.09 -7.15
CA TRP A 41 -6.65 23.11 -6.44
C TRP A 41 -7.16 23.39 -5.01
N TRP A 42 -8.47 23.27 -4.78
CA TRP A 42 -9.11 23.51 -3.49
C TRP A 42 -8.88 22.37 -2.48
N SER A 43 -8.77 21.11 -2.92
CA SER A 43 -8.52 19.95 -2.04
C SER A 43 -7.03 19.68 -1.87
N LYS A 44 -6.18 20.25 -2.74
CA LYS A 44 -4.73 20.01 -2.81
C LYS A 44 -4.00 20.13 -1.46
N PRO A 45 -4.24 21.14 -0.60
CA PRO A 45 -3.57 21.21 0.70
C PRO A 45 -3.89 20.02 1.61
N VAL A 46 -5.17 19.59 1.62
CA VAL A 46 -5.64 18.43 2.40
C VAL A 46 -5.10 17.14 1.79
N ALA A 47 -5.16 17.00 0.47
CA ALA A 47 -4.61 15.86 -0.26
C ALA A 47 -3.12 15.63 0.08
N TRP A 48 -2.31 16.69 0.09
CA TRP A 48 -0.90 16.60 0.47
C TRP A 48 -0.69 16.29 1.95
N ARG A 49 -1.55 16.79 2.85
CA ARG A 49 -1.49 16.42 4.27
C ARG A 49 -1.73 14.92 4.46
N LEU A 50 -2.77 14.39 3.83
CA LEU A 50 -3.11 12.96 3.87
C LEU A 50 -1.99 12.11 3.25
N ALA A 51 -1.48 12.50 2.10
CA ALA A 51 -0.37 11.80 1.45
C ALA A 51 0.90 11.79 2.32
N ARG A 52 1.22 12.89 3.01
CA ARG A 52 2.36 12.93 3.94
C ARG A 52 2.17 12.02 5.15
N GLN A 53 0.94 11.88 5.64
CA GLN A 53 0.63 10.92 6.71
C GLN A 53 0.82 9.48 6.22
N GLU A 54 0.30 9.16 5.03
CA GLU A 54 0.50 7.84 4.40
C GLU A 54 2.00 7.56 4.19
N ILE A 55 2.75 8.49 3.61
CA ILE A 55 4.21 8.34 3.38
C ILE A 55 4.92 8.06 4.71
N ARG A 56 4.62 8.80 5.77
CA ARG A 56 5.22 8.56 7.10
C ARG A 56 4.85 7.18 7.64
N GLY A 57 3.60 6.76 7.49
CA GLY A 57 3.16 5.43 7.89
C GLY A 57 3.90 4.33 7.14
N LEU A 58 4.00 4.46 5.81
CA LEU A 58 4.69 3.50 4.94
C LEU A 58 6.20 3.44 5.21
N GLU A 59 6.86 4.59 5.43
CA GLU A 59 8.27 4.62 5.80
C GLU A 59 8.50 3.98 7.19
N ALA A 60 7.59 4.19 8.15
CA ALA A 60 7.70 3.59 9.48
C ALA A 60 7.56 2.06 9.48
N VAL A 61 6.73 1.50 8.57
CA VAL A 61 6.58 0.04 8.44
C VAL A 61 7.50 -0.59 7.41
N LYS A 62 8.37 0.20 6.77
CA LYS A 62 9.30 -0.29 5.75
C LYS A 62 10.21 -1.38 6.33
N GLY A 63 10.28 -2.50 5.61
CA GLY A 63 11.07 -3.66 6.02
C GLY A 63 10.35 -4.63 6.95
N ILE A 64 9.11 -4.35 7.37
CA ILE A 64 8.28 -5.33 8.07
C ILE A 64 7.67 -6.28 7.03
N PRO A 65 7.95 -7.59 7.07
CA PRO A 65 7.35 -8.54 6.12
C PRO A 65 5.83 -8.58 6.28
N GLY A 66 5.11 -8.42 5.16
CA GLY A 66 3.65 -8.35 5.12
C GLY A 66 3.08 -6.93 5.09
N THR A 67 3.90 -5.88 5.13
CA THR A 67 3.43 -4.49 4.94
C THR A 67 3.74 -3.97 3.53
N PRO A 68 3.00 -2.96 3.04
CA PRO A 68 3.29 -2.32 1.78
C PRO A 68 4.65 -1.63 1.83
N THR A 69 5.44 -1.84 0.79
CA THR A 69 6.78 -1.24 0.68
C THR A 69 6.71 0.03 -0.15
N ILE A 70 7.04 1.16 0.45
CA ILE A 70 7.28 2.40 -0.30
C ILE A 70 8.60 2.31 -1.06
N LEU A 71 8.55 2.60 -2.35
CA LEU A 71 9.72 2.58 -3.22
C LEU A 71 10.37 3.96 -3.27
N LYS A 72 9.57 5.01 -3.52
CA LYS A 72 10.03 6.39 -3.61
C LYS A 72 8.87 7.37 -3.51
N THR A 73 9.19 8.64 -3.32
CA THR A 73 8.26 9.77 -3.40
C THR A 73 8.80 10.81 -4.39
N ASP A 74 7.92 11.59 -4.99
CA ASP A 74 8.29 12.72 -5.84
C ASP A 74 7.40 13.95 -5.53
N LYS A 75 7.55 15.00 -6.33
CA LYS A 75 6.75 16.23 -6.19
C LYS A 75 5.26 16.06 -6.51
N ASP A 76 4.88 14.94 -7.11
CA ASP A 76 3.53 14.65 -7.58
C ASP A 76 2.82 13.60 -6.71
N GLY A 77 3.55 12.80 -5.93
CA GLY A 77 3.01 11.87 -4.95
C GLY A 77 3.99 10.77 -4.53
N LEU A 78 3.53 9.51 -4.53
CA LEU A 78 4.32 8.36 -4.05
C LEU A 78 4.20 7.12 -4.94
N TYR A 79 5.20 6.26 -4.82
CA TYR A 79 5.29 4.97 -5.47
C TYR A 79 5.46 3.87 -4.42
N ARG A 80 4.69 2.81 -4.54
CA ARG A 80 4.76 1.63 -3.69
C ARG A 80 4.80 0.37 -4.53
N LEU A 81 5.41 -0.67 -3.99
CA LEU A 81 5.39 -1.98 -4.59
C LEU A 81 3.97 -2.53 -4.60
N TRP A 82 3.56 -3.21 -5.66
CA TRP A 82 2.32 -3.98 -5.67
C TRP A 82 2.43 -5.11 -4.65
N ALA A 83 1.49 -5.18 -3.71
CA ALA A 83 1.39 -6.31 -2.81
C ALA A 83 0.71 -7.46 -3.56
N GLU A 84 1.45 -8.53 -3.80
CA GLU A 84 0.88 -9.78 -4.29
C GLU A 84 0.11 -10.48 -3.18
N GLY A 85 -0.94 -11.20 -3.54
CA GLY A 85 -1.73 -11.97 -2.58
C GLY A 85 -3.22 -11.91 -2.86
N THR A 86 -3.92 -12.85 -2.23
CA THR A 86 -5.37 -12.98 -2.39
C THR A 86 -6.06 -12.32 -1.19
N PRO A 87 -7.04 -11.42 -1.42
CA PRO A 87 -7.83 -10.84 -0.34
C PRO A 87 -8.45 -11.91 0.57
N LEU A 88 -8.43 -11.68 1.89
CA LEU A 88 -8.81 -12.68 2.89
C LEU A 88 -10.22 -13.24 2.68
N HIS A 89 -11.17 -12.39 2.27
CA HIS A 89 -12.56 -12.80 2.03
C HIS A 89 -12.72 -13.82 0.89
N LEU A 90 -11.78 -13.83 -0.05
CA LEU A 90 -11.71 -14.82 -1.14
C LEU A 90 -10.86 -16.02 -0.73
N ALA A 91 -9.70 -15.78 -0.11
CA ALA A 91 -8.74 -16.84 0.22
C ALA A 91 -9.25 -17.81 1.29
N ARG A 92 -10.00 -17.30 2.30
CA ARG A 92 -10.58 -18.07 3.41
C ARG A 92 -9.59 -19.11 3.99
N PRO A 93 -8.42 -18.68 4.51
CA PRO A 93 -7.39 -19.58 4.99
C PRO A 93 -7.93 -20.43 6.14
N GLN A 94 -7.72 -21.74 6.03
CA GLN A 94 -8.10 -22.72 7.05
C GLN A 94 -6.94 -23.05 8.00
N ASP A 95 -5.71 -22.73 7.60
CA ASP A 95 -4.51 -22.95 8.41
C ASP A 95 -4.36 -21.87 9.50
N ALA A 96 -4.02 -22.31 10.71
CA ALA A 96 -3.67 -21.47 11.84
C ALA A 96 -2.40 -20.62 11.60
N PHE A 97 -1.51 -21.02 10.69
CA PHE A 97 -0.29 -20.28 10.35
C PHE A 97 -0.59 -18.83 9.98
N TRP A 98 -1.55 -18.59 9.09
CA TRP A 98 -1.92 -17.25 8.64
C TRP A 98 -2.36 -16.36 9.81
N TYR A 99 -3.18 -16.88 10.73
CA TYR A 99 -3.66 -16.12 11.89
C TYR A 99 -2.54 -15.79 12.88
N LYS A 100 -1.59 -16.72 13.08
CA LYS A 100 -0.39 -16.46 13.91
C LYS A 100 0.47 -15.37 13.29
N ASP A 101 0.66 -15.42 11.98
CA ASP A 101 1.44 -14.42 11.24
C ASP A 101 0.75 -13.04 11.22
N ALA A 102 -0.57 -13.00 11.04
CA ALA A 102 -1.37 -11.79 11.14
C ALA A 102 -1.20 -11.12 12.52
N ARG A 103 -1.23 -11.91 13.60
CA ARG A 103 -0.95 -11.39 14.96
C ARG A 103 0.47 -10.84 15.09
N ARG A 104 1.49 -11.54 14.55
CA ARG A 104 2.87 -11.04 14.51
C ARG A 104 2.93 -9.67 13.80
N LEU A 105 2.27 -9.54 12.65
CA LEU A 105 2.23 -8.33 11.84
C LEU A 105 1.62 -7.15 12.60
N LEU A 106 0.50 -7.36 13.30
CA LEU A 106 -0.12 -6.34 14.17
C LEU A 106 0.84 -5.86 15.25
N HIS A 107 1.53 -6.78 15.92
CA HIS A 107 2.50 -6.42 16.94
C HIS A 107 3.70 -5.66 16.36
N ALA A 108 4.18 -6.04 15.17
CA ALA A 108 5.28 -5.36 14.50
C ALA A 108 4.91 -3.91 14.15
N MET A 109 3.73 -3.68 13.56
CA MET A 109 3.24 -2.33 13.26
C MET A 109 3.06 -1.49 14.54
N ARG A 110 2.49 -2.07 15.60
CA ARG A 110 2.29 -1.36 16.87
C ARG A 110 3.61 -0.94 17.52
N ARG A 111 4.69 -1.73 17.38
CA ARG A 111 6.03 -1.38 17.90
C ARG A 111 6.65 -0.17 17.22
N VAL A 112 6.33 0.07 15.95
CA VAL A 112 6.76 1.27 15.21
C VAL A 112 5.76 2.42 15.33
N GLY A 113 4.79 2.33 16.24
CA GLY A 113 3.81 3.38 16.51
C GLY A 113 2.71 3.50 15.45
N ILE A 114 2.54 2.48 14.59
CA ILE A 114 1.53 2.47 13.54
C ILE A 114 0.33 1.62 13.96
N THR A 115 -0.83 2.26 13.98
CA THR A 115 -2.13 1.60 14.12
C THR A 115 -2.88 1.78 12.82
N HIS A 116 -3.23 0.67 12.18
CA HIS A 116 -4.00 0.70 10.95
C HIS A 116 -5.49 0.66 11.30
N ASN A 117 -6.19 1.76 11.03
CA ASN A 117 -7.55 1.97 11.52
C ASN A 117 -8.58 1.03 10.86
N ASP A 118 -8.31 0.60 9.62
CA ASP A 118 -9.23 -0.23 8.85
C ASP A 118 -8.90 -1.73 8.81
N ILE A 119 -8.10 -2.24 9.76
CA ILE A 119 -7.73 -3.68 9.81
C ILE A 119 -8.93 -4.60 10.08
N ALA A 120 -10.02 -4.07 10.62
CA ALA A 120 -11.24 -4.85 10.82
C ALA A 120 -11.89 -5.28 9.49
N LYS A 121 -11.55 -4.63 8.36
CA LYS A 121 -12.09 -4.98 7.03
C LYS A 121 -11.30 -6.17 6.46
N PRO A 122 -11.93 -7.32 6.20
CA PRO A 122 -11.26 -8.47 5.59
C PRO A 122 -10.65 -8.18 4.22
N GLN A 123 -11.10 -7.12 3.53
CA GLN A 123 -10.56 -6.68 2.25
C GLN A 123 -9.14 -6.11 2.36
N ASN A 124 -8.75 -5.60 3.52
CA ASN A 124 -7.42 -5.02 3.75
C ASN A 124 -6.38 -6.07 4.15
N TRP A 125 -6.81 -7.31 4.34
CA TRP A 125 -5.94 -8.45 4.62
C TRP A 125 -5.71 -9.26 3.35
N LEU A 126 -4.47 -9.69 3.17
CA LEU A 126 -4.03 -10.58 2.11
C LEU A 126 -3.52 -11.90 2.71
N VAL A 127 -3.75 -12.98 1.98
CA VAL A 127 -2.94 -14.19 2.06
C VAL A 127 -1.87 -14.08 0.97
N LEU A 128 -0.61 -13.96 1.38
CA LEU A 128 0.52 -13.86 0.47
C LEU A 128 0.79 -15.22 -0.23
N PRO A 129 1.57 -15.25 -1.33
CA PRO A 129 1.85 -16.51 -2.05
C PRO A 129 2.50 -17.62 -1.21
N ASP A 130 3.24 -17.26 -0.16
CA ASP A 130 3.85 -18.18 0.80
C ASP A 130 2.90 -18.60 1.95
N GLY A 131 1.64 -18.15 1.92
CA GLY A 131 0.63 -18.40 2.94
C GLY A 131 0.68 -17.45 4.14
N SER A 132 1.63 -16.52 4.19
CA SER A 132 1.74 -15.56 5.28
C SER A 132 0.70 -14.44 5.19
N ALA A 133 0.58 -13.64 6.25
CA ALA A 133 -0.34 -12.52 6.28
C ALA A 133 0.28 -11.26 5.67
N GLY A 134 -0.50 -10.58 4.84
CA GLY A 134 -0.20 -9.25 4.33
C GLY A 134 -1.31 -8.26 4.67
N VAL A 135 -0.97 -6.98 4.72
CA VAL A 135 -1.95 -5.89 4.80
C VAL A 135 -1.76 -4.89 3.68
N ILE A 136 -2.87 -4.29 3.23
CA ILE A 136 -2.89 -3.20 2.26
C ILE A 136 -3.64 -2.00 2.84
N ASP A 137 -3.41 -0.83 2.24
CA ASP A 137 -4.18 0.40 2.45
C ASP A 137 -4.00 1.12 3.82
N PHE A 138 -2.84 1.77 3.99
CA PHE A 138 -2.45 2.50 5.21
C PHE A 138 -3.01 3.93 5.26
N GLN A 139 -4.34 4.09 5.11
CA GLN A 139 -5.00 5.40 5.19
C GLN A 139 -5.39 5.83 6.61
#